data_AF-A0A2W5E8M7-F1
#
_entry.id   AF-A0A2W5E8M7-F1
#
_cell.length_a   1.000
_cell.length_b   1.000
_cell.length_c   1.000
_cell.angle_alpha   90.00
_cell.angle_beta   90.00
_cell.angle_gamma   90.00
#
_symmetry.space_group_name_H-M   'P 1'
#
loop_
_entity.id
_entity.type
_entity.pdbx_description
1 polymer ?
#
loop_
_entity_poly.entity_id
_entity_poly.type
_entity_poly.pdbx_seq_one_letter_code
_entity_poly.pdbx_strand_id
1 'polypeptide(L)'
;MGRPVIAKKTPSIDMTAMCDVAFLLLSFFILATKLKPAEAVPITTPTSVSTQTVPDKDVIQISINSGGKVFLSIQDPDKRRAVIEDVNKLRNVGLSDAQIDALAKQSMIGVPILNLKEQAAMDEKNLNEKLPGMAVHDSSNNDMKTWMRAVNDAYFGTKNNIVIKGDNVAKYPEFRNVIDAMKANELFQFQLVTNPEAVPEGSLLWESNKGK
;
A
#
# COMPACT_ATOMS: atom_id res chain seq x y z
N MET A 1 64.76 48.75 11.93
CA MET A 1 63.88 48.35 10.82
C MET A 1 62.61 47.77 11.40
N GLY A 2 61.45 48.41 11.17
CA GLY A 2 60.15 47.90 11.63
C GLY A 2 59.62 46.82 10.67
N ARG A 3 59.15 45.70 11.21
CA ARG A 3 58.52 44.61 10.44
C ARG A 3 57.25 45.13 9.75
N PRO A 4 57.03 44.87 8.45
CA PRO A 4 55.83 45.33 7.77
C PRO A 4 54.62 44.52 8.27
N VAL A 5 53.60 45.23 8.74
CA VAL A 5 52.32 44.64 9.16
C VAL A 5 51.48 44.39 7.92
N ILE A 6 51.22 43.12 7.60
CA ILE A 6 50.40 42.73 6.45
C ILE A 6 48.92 42.90 6.82
N ALA A 7 48.22 43.78 6.13
CA ALA A 7 46.79 43.98 6.31
C ALA A 7 46.02 42.73 5.84
N LYS A 8 45.40 41.99 6.77
CA LYS A 8 44.47 40.91 6.45
C LYS A 8 43.17 41.52 5.92
N LYS A 9 42.95 41.47 4.60
CA LYS A 9 41.63 41.71 4.02
C LYS A 9 40.78 40.47 4.20
N THR A 10 39.73 40.57 5.00
CA THR A 10 38.68 39.56 5.11
C THR A 10 37.92 39.54 3.77
N PRO A 11 37.88 38.42 3.03
CA PRO A 11 37.06 38.36 1.82
C PRO A 11 35.58 38.47 2.23
N SER A 12 34.84 39.40 1.65
CA SER A 12 33.39 39.48 1.83
C SER A 12 32.76 38.30 1.07
N ILE A 13 32.20 37.34 1.80
CA ILE A 13 31.44 36.25 1.22
C ILE A 13 30.07 36.81 0.86
N ASP A 14 29.81 36.96 -0.44
CA ASP A 14 28.50 37.33 -0.94
C ASP A 14 27.53 36.17 -0.70
N MET A 15 26.60 36.34 0.24
CA MET A 15 25.58 35.33 0.56
C MET A 15 24.44 35.28 -0.46
N THR A 16 24.36 36.25 -1.39
CA THR A 16 23.26 36.33 -2.37
C THR A 16 23.23 35.10 -3.26
N ALA A 17 24.40 34.66 -3.72
CA ALA A 17 24.54 33.47 -4.55
C ALA A 17 24.22 32.17 -3.78
N MET A 18 24.58 32.08 -2.49
CA MET A 18 24.27 30.90 -1.67
C MET A 18 22.79 30.85 -1.24
N CYS A 19 22.17 32.00 -1.02
CA CYS A 19 20.77 32.11 -0.63
C CYS A 19 19.84 31.71 -1.79
N ASP A 20 20.16 32.09 -3.02
CA ASP A 20 19.39 31.70 -4.22
C ASP A 20 19.46 30.18 -4.47
N VAL A 21 20.67 29.59 -4.39
CA VAL A 21 20.85 28.13 -4.51
C VAL A 21 20.06 27.38 -3.42
N ALA A 22 20.07 27.87 -2.18
CA ALA A 22 19.30 27.27 -1.09
C ALA A 22 17.79 27.38 -1.33
N PHE A 23 17.30 28.51 -1.86
CA PHE A 23 15.89 28.71 -2.17
C PHE A 23 15.42 27.82 -3.33
N LEU A 24 16.24 27.63 -4.36
CA LEU A 24 15.96 26.70 -5.46
C LEU A 24 15.87 25.25 -4.97
N LEU A 25 16.80 24.82 -4.10
CA LEU A 25 16.76 23.46 -3.52
C LEU A 25 15.55 23.26 -2.62
N LEU A 26 15.21 24.23 -1.77
CA LEU A 26 14.03 24.15 -0.92
C LEU A 26 12.75 24.05 -1.76
N SER A 27 12.63 24.91 -2.78
CA SER A 27 11.47 24.90 -3.69
C SER A 27 11.39 23.59 -4.48
N PHE A 28 12.52 23.07 -4.95
CA PHE A 28 12.60 21.78 -5.62
C PHE A 28 12.19 20.64 -4.68
N PHE A 29 12.70 20.60 -3.44
CA PHE A 29 12.32 19.56 -2.48
C PHE A 29 10.84 19.65 -2.12
N ILE A 30 10.28 20.85 -1.92
CA ILE A 30 8.84 21.03 -1.66
C ILE A 30 8.00 20.53 -2.85
N LEU A 31 8.36 20.89 -4.09
CA LEU A 31 7.63 20.46 -5.29
C LEU A 31 7.83 18.97 -5.61
N ALA A 32 9.00 18.41 -5.31
CA ALA A 32 9.33 17.00 -5.52
C ALA A 32 8.80 16.09 -4.42
N THR A 33 8.50 16.62 -3.22
CA THR A 33 7.89 15.84 -2.16
C THR A 33 6.49 15.40 -2.59
N LYS A 34 6.36 14.11 -2.93
CA LYS A 34 5.07 13.47 -3.04
C LYS A 34 4.54 13.34 -1.61
N LEU A 35 3.43 13.99 -1.31
CA LEU A 35 2.70 13.71 -0.09
C LEU A 35 2.44 12.21 -0.05
N LYS A 36 3.01 11.52 0.95
CA LYS A 36 2.63 10.14 1.21
C LYS A 36 1.12 10.17 1.44
N PRO A 37 0.30 9.49 0.61
CA PRO A 37 -1.12 9.44 0.84
C PRO A 37 -1.33 8.95 2.27
N ALA A 38 -2.10 9.71 3.05
CA ALA A 38 -2.44 9.30 4.41
C ALA A 38 -3.17 7.97 4.31
N GLU A 39 -2.47 6.89 4.66
CA GLU A 39 -3.09 5.57 4.71
C GLU A 39 -4.13 5.63 5.83
N ALA A 40 -5.39 5.42 5.46
CA ALA A 40 -6.57 5.40 6.34
C ALA A 40 -6.42 4.54 7.61
N VAL A 41 -5.51 3.57 7.56
CA VAL A 41 -5.24 2.64 8.65
C VAL A 41 -3.74 2.66 8.93
N PRO A 42 -3.30 3.05 10.14
CA PRO A 42 -1.90 2.93 10.52
C PRO A 42 -1.56 1.45 10.64
N ILE A 43 -0.96 0.88 9.60
CA ILE A 43 -0.49 -0.51 9.60
C ILE A 43 1.01 -0.49 9.84
N THR A 44 1.41 -1.00 11.01
CA THR A 44 2.82 -1.17 11.36
C THR A 44 3.36 -2.43 10.72
N THR A 45 3.92 -2.32 9.53
CA THR A 45 4.47 -3.48 8.82
C THR A 45 5.73 -4.02 9.50
N PRO A 46 5.91 -5.35 9.55
CA PRO A 46 7.13 -5.96 10.06
C PRO A 46 8.34 -5.59 9.17
N THR A 47 9.54 -5.65 9.73
CA THR A 47 10.77 -5.28 9.02
C THR A 47 11.34 -6.45 8.20
N SER A 48 12.01 -6.15 7.08
CA SER A 48 12.65 -7.14 6.21
C SER A 48 13.82 -6.56 5.44
N VAL A 49 14.82 -7.39 5.18
CA VAL A 49 15.97 -7.10 4.32
C VAL A 49 15.65 -7.24 2.81
N SER A 50 14.38 -7.47 2.45
CA SER A 50 13.95 -7.62 1.06
C SER A 50 14.15 -6.33 0.27
N THR A 51 14.93 -6.41 -0.82
CA THR A 51 15.21 -5.30 -1.74
C THR A 51 14.24 -5.21 -2.92
N GLN A 52 13.26 -6.12 -2.99
CA GLN A 52 12.27 -6.11 -4.07
C GLN A 52 11.23 -5.02 -3.84
N THR A 53 11.25 -3.99 -4.69
CA THR A 53 10.26 -2.92 -4.70
C THR A 53 8.92 -3.44 -5.18
N VAL A 54 7.85 -3.02 -4.50
CA VAL A 54 6.48 -3.24 -4.95
C VAL A 54 6.32 -2.59 -6.33
N PRO A 55 5.80 -3.31 -7.35
CA PRO A 55 5.57 -2.73 -8.67
C PRO A 55 4.63 -1.52 -8.61
N ASP A 56 4.87 -0.50 -9.43
CA ASP A 56 4.07 0.73 -9.42
C ASP A 56 2.73 0.63 -10.16
N LYS A 57 2.47 -0.49 -10.85
CA LYS A 57 1.28 -0.67 -11.70
C LYS A 57 0.54 -1.96 -11.38
N ASP A 58 -0.78 -1.92 -11.50
CA ASP A 58 -1.67 -3.08 -11.34
C ASP A 58 -1.55 -3.76 -9.96
N VAL A 59 -1.42 -2.94 -8.92
CA VAL A 59 -1.27 -3.41 -7.54
C VAL A 59 -2.63 -3.67 -6.92
N ILE A 60 -2.82 -4.91 -6.47
CA ILE A 60 -3.90 -5.31 -5.59
C ILE A 60 -3.30 -5.46 -4.19
N GLN A 61 -3.61 -4.51 -3.31
CA GLN A 61 -3.12 -4.48 -1.95
C GLN A 61 -4.16 -5.08 -0.98
N ILE A 62 -3.75 -6.12 -0.27
CA ILE A 62 -4.52 -6.75 0.81
C ILE A 62 -3.90 -6.30 2.12
N SER A 63 -4.64 -5.55 2.92
CA SER A 63 -4.15 -4.95 4.16
C SER A 63 -4.78 -5.64 5.37
N ILE A 64 -3.99 -6.07 6.34
CA ILE A 64 -4.45 -6.73 7.57
C ILE A 64 -4.04 -5.87 8.77
N ASN A 65 -5.03 -5.42 9.54
CA ASN A 65 -4.80 -4.62 10.76
C ASN A 65 -4.54 -5.53 11.98
N SER A 66 -3.94 -4.98 13.03
CA SER A 66 -3.74 -5.58 14.37
C SER A 66 -4.98 -6.27 14.94
N GLY A 67 -6.18 -5.73 14.65
CA GLY A 67 -7.46 -6.31 15.03
C GLY A 67 -7.91 -7.54 14.23
N GLY A 68 -7.10 -8.04 13.27
CA GLY A 68 -7.45 -9.15 12.38
C GLY A 68 -8.39 -8.79 11.23
N LYS A 69 -8.68 -7.50 11.06
CA LYS A 69 -9.54 -6.99 9.99
C LYS A 69 -8.78 -6.92 8.68
N VAL A 70 -9.37 -7.46 7.62
CA VAL A 70 -8.79 -7.47 6.27
C VAL A 70 -9.49 -6.43 5.39
N PHE A 71 -8.67 -5.70 4.63
CA PHE A 71 -9.07 -4.67 3.69
C PHE A 71 -8.47 -4.97 2.32
N LEU A 72 -9.20 -4.67 1.26
CA LEU A 72 -8.76 -4.81 -0.12
C LEU A 72 -8.68 -3.42 -0.78
N SER A 73 -7.57 -3.13 -1.46
CA SER A 73 -7.39 -1.94 -2.28
C SER A 73 -6.87 -2.36 -3.64
N ILE A 74 -7.42 -1.78 -4.70
CA ILE A 74 -7.02 -2.07 -6.09
C ILE A 74 -6.62 -0.73 -6.69
N GLN A 75 -5.38 -0.52 -7.10
CA GLN A 75 -4.95 0.81 -7.57
C GLN A 75 -5.71 1.29 -8.80
N ASP A 76 -5.95 0.42 -9.78
CA ASP A 76 -6.60 0.77 -11.03
C ASP A 76 -8.13 0.92 -10.83
N PRO A 77 -8.72 2.11 -11.06
CA PRO A 77 -10.15 2.35 -10.88
C PRO A 77 -11.03 1.56 -11.87
N ASP A 78 -10.56 1.32 -13.10
CA ASP A 78 -11.32 0.59 -14.13
C ASP A 78 -11.40 -0.90 -13.76
N LYS A 79 -10.26 -1.47 -13.32
CA LYS A 79 -10.21 -2.83 -12.79
C LYS A 79 -11.00 -2.95 -11.50
N ARG A 80 -10.94 -1.96 -10.61
CA ARG A 80 -11.72 -1.94 -9.36
C ARG A 80 -13.22 -2.00 -9.66
N ARG A 81 -13.70 -1.23 -10.65
CA ARG A 81 -15.09 -1.28 -11.10
C ARG A 81 -15.48 -2.68 -11.59
N ALA A 82 -14.67 -3.27 -12.47
CA ALA A 82 -14.93 -4.61 -13.00
C ALA A 82 -15.01 -5.67 -11.88
N VAL A 83 -14.08 -5.62 -10.92
CA VAL A 83 -14.09 -6.52 -9.76
C VAL A 83 -15.36 -6.36 -8.93
N ILE A 84 -15.81 -5.12 -8.68
CA ILE A 84 -17.04 -4.86 -7.92
C ILE A 84 -18.28 -5.38 -8.69
N GLU A 85 -18.33 -5.18 -10.00
CA GLU A 85 -19.40 -5.69 -10.86
C GLU A 85 -19.47 -7.22 -10.84
N ASP A 86 -18.33 -7.89 -10.90
CA ASP A 86 -18.28 -9.36 -10.86
C ASP A 86 -18.63 -9.89 -9.47
N VAL A 87 -18.20 -9.23 -8.39
CA VAL A 87 -18.66 -9.58 -7.03
C VAL A 87 -20.17 -9.39 -6.89
N ASN A 88 -20.73 -8.32 -7.46
CA ASN A 88 -22.17 -8.07 -7.46
C ASN A 88 -22.94 -9.22 -8.15
N LYS A 89 -22.44 -9.73 -9.29
CA LYS A 89 -23.02 -10.89 -9.99
C LYS A 89 -22.85 -12.18 -9.19
N LEU A 90 -21.66 -12.44 -8.66
CA LEU A 90 -21.32 -13.67 -7.93
C LEU A 90 -22.10 -13.83 -6.62
N ARG A 91 -22.52 -12.73 -5.99
CA ARG A 91 -23.25 -12.73 -4.72
C ARG A 91 -24.67 -12.17 -4.82
N ASN A 92 -25.11 -11.78 -6.02
CA ASN A 92 -26.42 -11.22 -6.30
C ASN A 92 -26.84 -10.11 -5.30
N VAL A 93 -25.90 -9.21 -4.99
CA VAL A 93 -26.07 -8.16 -3.97
C VAL A 93 -27.07 -7.09 -4.43
N GLY A 94 -27.23 -6.93 -5.75
CA GLY A 94 -28.13 -5.95 -6.36
C GLY A 94 -27.67 -4.51 -6.11
N LEU A 95 -26.36 -4.26 -6.28
CA LEU A 95 -25.80 -2.90 -6.28
C LEU A 95 -26.25 -2.17 -7.55
N SER A 96 -26.58 -0.88 -7.42
CA SER A 96 -26.86 -0.01 -8.56
C SER A 96 -25.57 0.57 -9.15
N ASP A 97 -25.61 1.02 -10.41
CA ASP A 97 -24.44 1.60 -11.07
C ASP A 97 -23.84 2.79 -10.28
N ALA A 98 -24.69 3.62 -9.68
CA ALA A 98 -24.26 4.72 -8.83
C ALA A 98 -23.50 4.26 -7.57
N GLN A 99 -23.87 3.11 -6.99
CA GLN A 99 -23.18 2.52 -5.85
C GLN A 99 -21.85 1.89 -6.26
N ILE A 100 -21.80 1.27 -7.45
CA ILE A 100 -20.58 0.73 -8.02
C ILE A 100 -19.58 1.87 -8.29
N ASP A 101 -20.04 2.99 -8.83
CA ASP A 101 -19.22 4.19 -9.04
C ASP A 101 -18.70 4.81 -7.73
N ALA A 102 -19.52 4.81 -6.68
CA ALA A 102 -19.09 5.28 -5.37
C ALA A 102 -17.99 4.37 -4.77
N LEU A 103 -18.17 3.05 -4.85
CA LEU A 103 -17.18 2.07 -4.39
C LEU A 103 -15.90 2.08 -5.23
N ALA A 104 -16.02 2.34 -6.55
CA ALA A 104 -14.86 2.44 -7.44
C ALA A 104 -13.99 3.68 -7.13
N LYS A 105 -14.58 4.75 -6.60
CA LYS A 105 -13.84 5.94 -6.14
C LYS A 105 -13.12 5.69 -4.82
N GLN A 106 -13.75 4.94 -3.91
CA GLN A 106 -13.18 4.63 -2.60
C GLN A 106 -11.86 3.85 -2.71
N SER A 107 -10.83 4.33 -2.03
CA SER A 107 -9.47 3.77 -2.07
C SER A 107 -9.33 2.37 -1.45
N MET A 108 -10.30 1.93 -0.64
CA MET A 108 -10.30 0.60 -0.03
C MET A 108 -11.71 0.05 0.20
N ILE A 109 -11.79 -1.27 0.25
CA ILE A 109 -12.97 -2.06 0.55
C ILE A 109 -12.70 -2.85 1.82
N GLY A 110 -13.55 -2.68 2.82
CA GLY A 110 -13.33 -3.19 4.18
C GLY A 110 -14.58 -3.67 4.88
N VAL A 111 -15.68 -3.87 4.14
CA VAL A 111 -16.93 -4.43 4.66
C VAL A 111 -17.21 -5.81 4.05
N PRO A 112 -17.98 -6.66 4.75
CA PRO A 112 -18.53 -7.88 4.17
C PRO A 112 -19.34 -7.60 2.89
N ILE A 113 -19.40 -8.56 1.97
CA ILE A 113 -20.04 -8.36 0.65
C ILE A 113 -21.53 -7.94 0.79
N LEU A 114 -22.20 -8.42 1.82
CA LEU A 114 -23.59 -8.06 2.14
C LEU A 114 -23.78 -6.58 2.49
N ASN A 115 -22.75 -5.95 3.08
CA ASN A 115 -22.80 -4.57 3.57
C ASN A 115 -22.17 -3.58 2.58
N LEU A 116 -21.83 -4.01 1.36
CA LEU A 116 -21.26 -3.14 0.33
C LEU A 116 -22.15 -1.93 0.02
N LYS A 117 -23.48 -2.07 0.15
CA LYS A 117 -24.44 -0.96 0.00
C LYS A 117 -24.23 0.14 1.06
N GLU A 118 -23.90 -0.26 2.28
CA GLU A 118 -23.63 0.67 3.38
C GLU A 118 -22.29 1.36 3.15
N GLN A 119 -21.28 0.63 2.68
CA GLN A 119 -19.98 1.24 2.35
C GLN A 119 -20.09 2.22 1.18
N ALA A 120 -20.90 1.92 0.16
CA ALA A 120 -21.15 2.84 -0.96
C ALA A 120 -21.81 4.16 -0.52
N ALA A 121 -22.54 4.14 0.60
CA ALA A 121 -23.18 5.31 1.19
C ALA A 121 -22.27 6.08 2.18
N MET A 122 -21.11 5.54 2.54
CA MET A 122 -20.15 6.17 3.46
C MET A 122 -19.16 7.07 2.72
N ASP A 123 -18.88 8.25 3.30
CA ASP A 123 -17.82 9.14 2.83
C ASP A 123 -16.41 8.54 3.03
N GLU A 124 -15.49 8.82 2.10
CA GLU A 124 -14.09 8.37 2.13
C GLU A 124 -13.35 8.68 3.44
N LYS A 125 -13.77 9.72 4.17
CA LYS A 125 -13.20 10.12 5.47
C LYS A 125 -13.59 9.21 6.63
N ASN A 126 -14.67 8.44 6.47
CA ASN A 126 -15.18 7.51 7.49
C ASN A 126 -14.73 6.06 7.24
N LEU A 127 -13.94 5.79 6.19
CA LEU A 127 -13.35 4.48 5.91
C LEU A 127 -12.17 4.12 6.84
N ASN A 128 -11.96 4.87 7.93
CA ASN A 128 -10.91 4.60 8.94
C ASN A 128 -11.45 3.75 10.09
N GLU A 129 -10.59 2.88 10.67
CA GLU A 129 -10.64 2.06 11.91
C GLU A 129 -11.95 1.33 12.33
N LYS A 130 -13.13 1.88 12.07
CA LYS A 130 -14.46 1.39 12.45
C LYS A 130 -15.08 0.42 11.46
N LEU A 131 -14.52 0.29 10.26
CA LEU A 131 -14.99 -0.73 9.32
C LEU A 131 -14.89 -2.11 9.97
N PRO A 132 -15.91 -2.98 9.83
CA PRO A 132 -15.94 -4.30 10.45
C PRO A 132 -14.81 -5.22 9.95
N GLY A 133 -14.17 -4.89 8.82
CA GLY A 133 -13.24 -5.78 8.12
C GLY A 133 -14.04 -6.75 7.23
N MET A 134 -13.43 -7.19 6.13
CA MET A 134 -14.04 -8.24 5.31
C MET A 134 -14.12 -9.55 6.09
N ALA A 135 -15.18 -10.33 5.84
CA ALA A 135 -15.33 -11.64 6.46
C ALA A 135 -14.36 -12.67 5.85
N VAL A 136 -13.28 -12.96 6.58
CA VAL A 136 -12.27 -13.99 6.24
C VAL A 136 -12.28 -15.19 7.20
N HIS A 137 -13.04 -15.12 8.29
CA HIS A 137 -12.92 -16.07 9.41
C HIS A 137 -13.60 -17.43 9.18
N ASP A 138 -14.48 -17.57 8.19
CA ASP A 138 -15.27 -18.80 7.99
C ASP A 138 -14.98 -19.45 6.64
N SER A 139 -14.69 -20.76 6.65
CA SER A 139 -14.44 -21.57 5.45
C SER A 139 -15.66 -21.68 4.54
N SER A 140 -16.87 -21.43 5.07
CA SER A 140 -18.13 -21.50 4.32
C SER A 140 -18.58 -20.16 3.75
N ASN A 141 -18.26 -19.04 4.40
CA ASN A 141 -18.62 -17.68 4.00
C ASN A 141 -17.38 -16.80 3.85
N ASN A 142 -16.44 -17.25 3.03
CA ASN A 142 -15.22 -16.49 2.77
C ASN A 142 -15.44 -15.48 1.64
N ASP A 143 -15.65 -14.23 2.02
CA ASP A 143 -15.81 -13.12 1.08
C ASP A 143 -14.53 -12.92 0.27
N MET A 144 -13.36 -13.13 0.89
CA MET A 144 -12.06 -12.98 0.24
C MET A 144 -11.88 -13.94 -0.92
N LYS A 145 -12.42 -15.17 -0.83
CA LYS A 145 -12.39 -16.12 -1.96
C LYS A 145 -13.12 -15.58 -3.18
N THR A 146 -14.22 -14.86 -2.97
CA THR A 146 -15.02 -14.25 -4.04
C THR A 146 -14.32 -13.04 -4.63
N TRP A 147 -13.73 -12.20 -3.78
CA TRP A 147 -12.90 -11.07 -4.21
C TRP A 147 -11.70 -11.54 -5.03
N MET A 148 -10.96 -12.54 -4.56
CA MET A 148 -9.82 -13.10 -5.28
C MET A 148 -10.22 -13.72 -6.62
N ARG A 149 -11.40 -14.36 -6.70
CA ARG A 149 -11.95 -14.84 -7.97
C ARG A 149 -12.25 -13.71 -8.94
N ALA A 150 -12.99 -12.69 -8.48
CA ALA A 150 -13.32 -11.52 -9.29
C ALA A 150 -12.06 -10.75 -9.74
N VAL A 151 -11.03 -10.68 -8.89
CA VAL A 151 -9.71 -10.15 -9.26
C VAL A 151 -9.06 -11.01 -10.33
N ASN A 152 -9.07 -12.34 -10.20
CA ASN A 152 -8.50 -13.23 -11.22
C ASN A 152 -9.21 -13.06 -12.58
N ASP A 153 -10.54 -12.92 -12.57
CA ASP A 153 -11.34 -12.74 -13.78
C ASP A 153 -11.10 -11.35 -14.41
N ALA A 154 -11.10 -10.28 -13.61
CA ALA A 154 -10.87 -8.91 -14.07
C ALA A 154 -9.46 -8.70 -14.63
N TYR A 155 -8.49 -9.49 -14.17
CA TYR A 155 -7.11 -9.41 -14.62
C TYR A 155 -6.67 -10.61 -15.49
N PHE A 156 -7.63 -11.40 -16.00
CA PHE A 156 -7.34 -12.53 -16.87
C PHE A 156 -6.54 -12.08 -18.11
N GLY A 157 -5.34 -12.62 -18.30
CA GLY A 157 -4.43 -12.27 -19.40
C GLY A 157 -3.54 -11.04 -19.16
N THR A 158 -3.62 -10.39 -17.99
CA THR A 158 -2.73 -9.31 -17.57
C THR A 158 -1.84 -9.74 -16.39
N LYS A 159 -0.80 -8.96 -16.05
CA LYS A 159 0.01 -9.23 -14.87
C LYS A 159 -0.69 -8.68 -13.63
N ASN A 160 -0.76 -9.50 -12.58
CA ASN A 160 -1.45 -9.15 -11.34
C ASN A 160 -0.38 -9.05 -10.26
N ASN A 161 -0.18 -7.86 -9.70
CA ASN A 161 0.76 -7.69 -8.60
C ASN A 161 -0.01 -7.69 -7.29
N ILE A 162 -0.16 -8.87 -6.70
CA ILE A 162 -0.85 -9.02 -5.41
C ILE A 162 0.15 -8.77 -4.29
N VAL A 163 -0.22 -7.87 -3.40
CA VAL A 163 0.64 -7.33 -2.37
C VAL A 163 -0.08 -7.45 -1.03
N ILE A 164 0.49 -8.18 -0.09
CA ILE A 164 -0.10 -8.38 1.24
C ILE A 164 0.67 -7.52 2.24
N LYS A 165 -0.04 -6.56 2.83
CA LYS A 165 0.46 -5.66 3.87
C LYS A 165 -0.13 -6.06 5.21
N GLY A 166 0.72 -6.56 6.09
CA GLY A 166 0.32 -7.03 7.40
C GLY A 166 0.81 -6.13 8.52
N ASP A 167 -0.02 -5.86 9.53
CA ASP A 167 0.48 -5.32 10.79
C ASP A 167 1.30 -6.38 11.55
N ASN A 168 2.35 -5.98 12.26
CA ASN A 168 3.19 -6.84 13.09
C ASN A 168 2.40 -7.58 14.18
N VAL A 169 1.30 -6.98 14.67
CA VAL A 169 0.44 -7.57 15.72
C VAL A 169 -0.70 -8.39 15.13
N ALA A 170 -0.89 -8.37 13.80
CA ALA A 170 -1.97 -9.10 13.17
C ALA A 170 -1.80 -10.62 13.34
N LYS A 171 -2.88 -11.30 13.74
CA LYS A 171 -2.84 -12.73 14.07
C LYS A 171 -2.61 -13.58 12.81
N TYR A 172 -1.66 -14.51 12.88
CA TYR A 172 -1.35 -15.47 11.80
C TYR A 172 -2.55 -16.22 11.19
N PRO A 173 -3.60 -16.62 11.96
CA PRO A 173 -4.79 -17.26 11.38
C PRO A 173 -5.47 -16.45 10.28
N GLU A 174 -5.48 -15.11 10.38
CA GLU A 174 -6.09 -14.26 9.36
C GLU A 174 -5.28 -14.24 8.06
N PHE A 175 -3.95 -14.18 8.17
CA PHE A 175 -3.07 -14.34 7.02
C PHE A 175 -3.26 -15.69 6.35
N ARG A 176 -3.36 -16.76 7.16
CA ARG A 176 -3.60 -18.10 6.64
C ARG A 176 -4.90 -18.18 5.87
N ASN A 177 -5.99 -17.63 6.41
CA ASN A 177 -7.29 -17.61 5.74
C ASN A 177 -7.26 -16.84 4.41
N VAL A 178 -6.51 -15.73 4.36
CA VAL A 178 -6.28 -14.97 3.12
C VAL A 178 -5.48 -15.80 2.10
N ILE A 179 -4.39 -16.44 2.54
CA ILE A 179 -3.55 -17.30 1.67
C ILE A 179 -4.35 -18.50 1.17
N ASP A 180 -5.16 -19.13 2.03
CA ASP A 180 -6.01 -20.26 1.66
C ASP A 180 -7.09 -19.82 0.64
N ALA A 181 -7.65 -18.61 0.78
CA ALA A 181 -8.57 -18.03 -0.19
C ALA A 181 -7.90 -17.73 -1.55
N MET A 182 -6.64 -17.29 -1.55
CA MET A 182 -5.85 -17.07 -2.77
C MET A 182 -5.50 -18.39 -3.45
N LYS A 183 -5.03 -19.37 -2.66
CA LYS A 183 -4.72 -20.74 -3.12
C LYS A 183 -5.92 -21.41 -3.77
N ALA A 184 -7.12 -21.21 -3.21
CA ALA A 184 -8.35 -21.75 -3.77
C ALA A 184 -8.73 -21.16 -5.16
N ASN A 185 -8.12 -20.03 -5.54
CA ASN A 185 -8.28 -19.38 -6.84
C ASN A 185 -6.99 -19.48 -7.69
N GLU A 186 -6.06 -20.36 -7.32
CA GLU A 186 -4.79 -20.58 -8.04
C GLU A 186 -3.87 -19.35 -8.13
N LEU A 187 -4.05 -18.39 -7.22
CA LEU A 187 -3.21 -17.18 -7.11
C LEU A 187 -2.01 -17.47 -6.20
N PHE A 188 -0.90 -17.91 -6.78
CA PHE A 188 0.30 -18.31 -6.05
C PHE A 188 1.40 -17.24 -5.97
N GLN A 189 1.29 -16.17 -6.76
CA GLN A 189 2.28 -15.10 -6.80
C GLN A 189 1.80 -13.91 -5.99
N PHE A 190 2.45 -13.65 -4.85
CA PHE A 190 2.20 -12.50 -4.01
C PHE A 190 3.49 -11.99 -3.36
N GLN A 191 3.49 -10.70 -3.02
CA GLN A 191 4.59 -10.03 -2.34
C GLN A 191 4.14 -9.59 -0.95
N LEU A 192 5.00 -9.75 0.05
CA LEU A 192 4.73 -9.25 1.41
C LEU A 192 5.36 -7.86 1.56
N VAL A 193 4.55 -6.86 1.94
CA VAL A 193 5.06 -5.51 2.24
C VAL A 193 5.61 -5.50 3.64
N THR A 194 6.85 -5.08 3.73
CA THR A 194 7.62 -5.00 4.96
C THR A 194 8.38 -3.69 4.97
N ASN A 195 8.68 -3.17 6.15
CA ASN A 195 9.57 -2.02 6.30
C ASN A 195 11.01 -2.46 6.03
N PRO A 196 11.84 -1.65 5.36
CA PRO A 196 13.22 -2.03 5.09
C PRO A 196 14.02 -2.14 6.40
N GLU A 197 14.72 -3.26 6.58
CA GLU A 197 15.71 -3.48 7.63
C GLU A 197 17.12 -3.48 7.04
N ALA A 198 18.08 -2.92 7.76
CA ALA A 198 19.48 -3.05 7.38
C ALA A 198 19.89 -4.53 7.46
N VAL A 199 20.67 -4.99 6.47
CA VAL A 199 21.21 -6.36 6.52
C VAL A 199 22.13 -6.49 7.74
N PRO A 200 21.89 -7.46 8.65
CA PRO A 200 22.74 -7.64 9.82
C PRO A 200 24.20 -7.87 9.43
N GLU A 201 25.12 -7.14 10.08
CA GLU A 201 26.56 -7.26 9.85
C GLU A 201 27.03 -8.69 10.16
N GLY A 202 27.80 -9.30 9.24
CA GLY A 202 28.30 -10.68 9.38
C GLY A 202 27.34 -11.78 8.92
N SER A 203 26.18 -11.44 8.36
CA SER A 203 25.33 -12.44 7.68
C SER A 203 25.86 -12.80 6.29
N LEU A 204 25.54 -14.00 5.78
CA LEU A 204 25.93 -14.43 4.41
C LEU A 204 25.43 -13.45 3.33
N LEU A 205 24.30 -12.77 3.56
CA LEU A 205 23.78 -11.70 2.70
C LEU A 205 24.65 -10.43 2.75
N TRP A 206 25.19 -10.08 3.91
CA TRP A 206 26.12 -8.95 4.08
C TRP A 206 27.46 -9.22 3.40
N GLU A 207 27.99 -10.44 3.51
CA GLU A 207 29.22 -10.86 2.82
C GLU A 207 29.05 -10.89 1.30
N SER A 208 27.92 -11.42 0.81
CA SER A 208 27.57 -11.44 -0.61
C SER A 208 27.39 -10.04 -1.20
N ASN A 209 26.82 -9.09 -0.43
CA ASN A 209 26.67 -7.70 -0.85
C ASN A 209 27.99 -6.91 -0.82
N LYS A 210 28.99 -7.32 -0.04
CA LYS A 210 30.34 -6.73 -0.04
C LYS A 210 31.22 -7.20 -1.20
N GLY A 211 30.89 -8.33 -1.81
CA GLY A 211 31.62 -8.90 -2.94
C GLY A 211 31.21 -8.37 -4.32
N LYS A 212 30.36 -7.34 -4.38
CA LYS A 212 29.94 -6.65 -5.61
C LYS A 212 30.42 -5.21 -5.62
#